data_AF-A0A661BEY1-F1
#
_entry.id   AF-A0A661BEY1-F1
#
_cell.length_a   1.000
_cell.length_b   1.000
_cell.length_c   1.000
_cell.angle_alpha   90.00
_cell.angle_beta   90.00
_cell.angle_gamma   90.00
#
_symmetry.space_group_name_H-M   'P 1'
#
loop_
_entity.id
_entity.type
_entity.pdbx_description
1 polymer ?
#
loop_
_entity_poly.entity_id
_entity_poly.type
_entity_poly.pdbx_seq_one_letter_code
_entity_poly.pdbx_strand_id
1 'polypeptide(L)'
;MPDFPEDIESRIHELENIVESEPSAEAFSELAELLRTSEKLNKARQICERGLTLFPEDERCLLTYTRILMDSDALESAEETLKVLIDVIGENVSILLLLGQIYDRHNDLSGIHKVAKKLAKEYSDDIRARRFLEYLKSQGYLEGLDIPVEKSAGVSAEGEVVRETEEAKEVRTPLPTPDSEVKTIPRTYSTRKTRKIAPIIPMEDLMHITALLKGVVGVNHVVLLTPDDRTLASKGCPNNMARSLGLLLRSLKRALYVAFNSLNFGDWKKGVMELKDSTVHMMVSKEHWFALVCESKVSLGALRIAVNAIISRHLKL
;
A
#
# COMPACT_ATOMS: atom_id res chain seq x y z
N MET A 1 4.30 -26.36 -22.61
CA MET A 1 4.34 -25.18 -21.71
C MET A 1 5.38 -25.50 -20.67
N PRO A 2 6.35 -24.61 -20.38
CA PRO A 2 7.29 -24.89 -19.30
C PRO A 2 6.54 -24.83 -17.97
N ASP A 3 6.76 -25.85 -17.15
CA ASP A 3 6.17 -26.01 -15.82
C ASP A 3 6.65 -24.88 -14.91
N PHE A 4 5.72 -24.10 -14.35
CA PHE A 4 6.06 -23.16 -13.29
C PHE A 4 6.25 -23.93 -11.98
N PRO A 5 7.29 -23.62 -11.20
CA PRO A 5 7.52 -24.27 -9.92
C PRO A 5 6.42 -23.96 -8.89
N GLU A 6 5.75 -25.01 -8.39
CA GLU A 6 4.67 -24.92 -7.38
C GLU A 6 5.14 -24.49 -5.98
N ASP A 7 6.45 -24.31 -5.75
CA ASP A 7 7.09 -24.06 -4.45
C ASP A 7 8.20 -22.98 -4.53
N ILE A 8 8.41 -22.26 -3.42
CA ILE A 8 9.41 -21.18 -3.27
C ILE A 8 10.82 -21.69 -3.59
N GLU A 9 11.15 -22.90 -3.14
CA GLU A 9 12.46 -23.51 -3.43
C GLU A 9 12.69 -23.72 -4.92
N SER A 10 11.65 -24.12 -5.64
CA SER A 10 11.74 -24.36 -7.07
C SER A 10 11.82 -23.03 -7.85
N ARG A 11 11.22 -21.93 -7.37
CA ARG A 11 11.44 -20.58 -7.91
C ARG A 11 12.84 -20.05 -7.60
N ILE A 12 13.37 -20.33 -6.41
CA ILE A 12 14.77 -20.03 -6.07
C ILE A 12 15.69 -20.74 -7.07
N HIS A 13 15.46 -22.03 -7.33
CA HIS A 13 16.27 -22.80 -8.27
C HIS A 13 16.17 -22.27 -9.71
N GLU A 14 14.97 -21.90 -10.17
CA GLU A 14 14.79 -21.26 -11.48
C GLU A 14 15.59 -19.95 -11.58
N LEU A 15 15.48 -19.09 -10.57
CA LEU A 15 16.21 -17.82 -10.53
C LEU A 15 17.72 -18.03 -10.41
N GLU A 16 18.18 -19.04 -9.66
CA GLU A 16 19.59 -19.46 -9.61
C GLU A 16 20.09 -19.85 -11.01
N ASN A 17 19.30 -20.61 -11.78
CA ASN A 17 19.67 -20.94 -13.15
C ASN A 17 19.72 -19.69 -14.04
N ILE A 18 18.77 -18.77 -13.90
CA ILE A 18 18.72 -17.53 -14.68
C ILE A 18 19.94 -16.65 -14.38
N VAL A 19 20.33 -16.47 -13.11
CA VAL A 19 21.49 -15.62 -12.78
C VAL A 19 22.81 -16.20 -13.30
N GLU A 20 22.89 -17.52 -13.52
CA GLU A 20 24.07 -18.16 -14.12
C GLU A 20 24.02 -18.16 -15.66
N SER A 21 22.85 -18.34 -16.28
CA SER A 21 22.72 -18.42 -17.74
C SER A 21 22.58 -17.05 -18.41
N GLU A 22 21.78 -16.16 -17.83
CA GLU A 22 21.45 -14.83 -18.34
C GLU A 22 21.51 -13.79 -17.21
N PRO A 23 22.74 -13.43 -16.76
CA PRO A 23 22.92 -12.53 -15.63
C PRO A 23 22.31 -11.16 -15.91
N SER A 24 21.37 -10.73 -15.06
CA SER A 24 20.76 -9.40 -15.11
C SER A 24 20.49 -8.87 -13.71
N ALA A 25 20.50 -7.55 -13.55
CA ALA A 25 20.23 -6.93 -12.26
C ALA A 25 18.82 -7.28 -11.72
N GLU A 26 17.85 -7.48 -12.62
CA GLU A 26 16.51 -7.96 -12.26
C GLU A 26 16.55 -9.36 -11.65
N ALA A 27 17.23 -10.31 -12.31
CA ALA A 27 17.35 -11.67 -11.80
C ALA A 27 18.09 -11.72 -10.45
N PHE A 28 19.19 -10.97 -10.31
CA PHE A 28 19.93 -10.89 -9.04
C PHE A 28 19.08 -10.29 -7.92
N SER A 29 18.41 -9.16 -8.17
CA SER A 29 17.57 -8.51 -7.15
C SER A 29 16.35 -9.34 -6.79
N GLU A 30 15.70 -10.00 -7.75
CA GLU A 30 14.57 -10.89 -7.49
C GLU A 30 14.98 -12.11 -6.66
N LEU A 31 16.10 -12.76 -7.03
CA LEU A 31 16.64 -13.90 -6.28
C LEU A 31 17.04 -13.49 -4.86
N ALA A 32 17.74 -12.38 -4.72
CA ALA A 32 18.17 -11.86 -3.42
C ALA A 32 16.97 -11.50 -2.52
N GLU A 33 15.94 -10.85 -3.07
CA GLU A 33 14.72 -10.51 -2.32
C GLU A 33 13.92 -11.77 -1.91
N LEU A 34 13.85 -12.78 -2.78
CA LEU A 34 13.21 -14.06 -2.47
C LEU A 34 13.97 -14.82 -1.37
N LEU A 35 15.30 -14.84 -1.43
CA LEU A 35 16.15 -15.41 -0.38
C LEU A 35 16.02 -14.64 0.93
N ARG A 36 15.96 -13.30 0.89
CA ARG A 36 15.77 -12.43 2.07
C ARG A 36 14.44 -12.73 2.77
N THR A 37 13.35 -12.75 2.00
CA THR A 37 12.00 -13.03 2.52
C THR A 37 11.81 -14.49 2.96
N SER A 38 12.69 -15.39 2.53
CA SER A 38 12.78 -16.79 3.00
C SER A 38 13.77 -16.97 4.17
N GLU A 39 14.18 -15.89 4.82
CA GLU A 39 15.12 -15.85 5.97
C GLU A 39 16.52 -16.41 5.67
N LYS A 40 16.87 -16.62 4.40
CA LYS A 40 18.20 -17.09 3.95
C LYS A 40 19.15 -15.88 3.75
N LEU A 41 19.28 -15.03 4.78
CA LEU A 41 19.95 -13.72 4.70
C LEU A 41 21.39 -13.80 4.18
N ASN A 42 22.19 -14.79 4.61
CA ASN A 42 23.56 -14.95 4.15
C ASN A 42 23.65 -15.22 2.63
N LYS A 43 22.75 -16.06 2.10
CA LYS A 43 22.69 -16.32 0.66
C LYS A 43 22.16 -15.11 -0.10
N ALA A 44 21.12 -14.46 0.43
CA ALA A 44 20.58 -13.23 -0.15
C ALA A 44 21.68 -12.17 -0.33
N ARG A 45 22.50 -11.99 0.71
CA ARG A 45 23.65 -11.09 0.70
C ARG A 45 24.64 -11.43 -0.40
N GLN A 46 25.10 -12.68 -0.45
CA GLN A 46 26.07 -13.14 -1.46
C GLN A 46 25.57 -12.95 -2.89
N ILE A 47 24.30 -13.31 -3.16
CA ILE A 47 23.69 -13.13 -4.48
C ILE A 47 23.61 -11.64 -4.84
N CYS A 48 23.18 -10.80 -3.89
CA CYS A 48 23.06 -9.37 -4.15
C CYS A 48 24.42 -8.69 -4.35
N GLU A 49 25.46 -9.07 -3.59
CA GLU A 49 26.84 -8.60 -3.76
C GLU A 49 27.42 -9.01 -5.13
N ARG A 50 27.15 -10.25 -5.58
CA ARG A 50 27.49 -10.68 -6.95
C ARG A 50 26.77 -9.82 -7.99
N GLY A 51 25.48 -9.55 -7.79
CA GLY A 51 24.70 -8.67 -8.66
C GLY A 51 25.26 -7.25 -8.73
N LEU A 52 25.62 -6.66 -7.59
CA LEU A 52 26.24 -5.34 -7.51
C LEU A 52 27.67 -5.30 -8.07
N THR A 53 28.38 -6.43 -8.09
CA THR A 53 29.69 -6.51 -8.77
C THR A 53 29.53 -6.34 -10.29
N LEU A 54 28.45 -6.87 -10.86
CA LEU A 54 28.16 -6.78 -12.30
C LEU A 54 27.39 -5.51 -12.67
N PHE A 55 26.53 -5.03 -11.77
CA PHE A 55 25.61 -3.91 -11.96
C PHE A 55 25.68 -2.95 -10.76
N PRO A 56 26.81 -2.22 -10.58
CA PRO A 56 27.12 -1.48 -9.35
C PRO A 56 26.16 -0.33 -9.03
N GLU A 57 25.49 0.21 -10.04
CA GLU A 57 24.57 1.35 -9.90
C GLU A 57 23.11 0.96 -10.18
N ASP A 58 22.76 -0.33 -10.27
CA ASP A 58 21.36 -0.70 -10.49
C ASP A 58 20.53 -0.46 -9.22
N GLU A 59 19.49 0.35 -9.38
CA GLU A 59 18.61 0.79 -8.29
C GLU A 59 17.94 -0.37 -7.54
N ARG A 60 17.60 -1.47 -8.23
CA ARG A 60 16.91 -2.62 -7.63
C ARG A 60 17.87 -3.42 -6.78
N CYS A 61 19.08 -3.64 -7.28
CA CYS A 61 20.15 -4.30 -6.52
C CYS A 61 20.52 -3.49 -5.27
N LEU A 62 20.75 -2.18 -5.41
CA LEU A 62 21.10 -1.31 -4.28
C LEU A 62 20.00 -1.25 -3.21
N LEU A 63 18.73 -1.13 -3.62
CA LEU A 63 17.60 -1.13 -2.69
C LEU A 63 17.43 -2.48 -1.98
N THR A 64 17.56 -3.58 -2.72
CA THR A 64 17.46 -4.95 -2.16
C THR A 64 18.59 -5.20 -1.18
N TYR A 65 19.82 -4.82 -1.54
CA TYR A 65 20.99 -4.95 -0.66
C TYR A 65 20.84 -4.14 0.62
N THR A 66 20.35 -2.89 0.52
CA THR A 66 20.06 -2.06 1.70
C THR A 66 19.12 -2.78 2.67
N ARG A 67 18.04 -3.39 2.16
CA ARG A 67 17.08 -4.16 2.99
C ARG A 67 17.71 -5.40 3.62
N ILE A 68 18.53 -6.14 2.86
CA ILE A 68 19.26 -7.30 3.39
C ILE A 68 20.18 -6.87 4.53
N LEU A 69 20.90 -5.76 4.37
CA LEU A 69 21.80 -5.22 5.39
C LEU A 69 21.03 -4.82 6.64
N MET A 70 19.89 -4.14 6.50
CA MET A 70 19.00 -3.83 7.62
C MET A 70 18.52 -5.09 8.34
N ASP A 71 18.07 -6.12 7.61
CA ASP A 71 17.60 -7.36 8.23
C ASP A 71 18.73 -8.12 8.95
N SER A 72 19.97 -7.96 8.50
CA SER A 72 21.17 -8.50 9.14
C SER A 72 21.77 -7.59 10.23
N ASP A 73 21.11 -6.48 10.57
CA ASP A 73 21.56 -5.47 11.54
C ASP A 73 22.89 -4.77 11.20
N ALA A 74 23.31 -4.83 9.93
CA ALA A 74 24.47 -4.13 9.40
C ALA A 74 24.10 -2.69 8.98
N LEU A 75 23.69 -1.87 9.96
CA LEU A 75 23.06 -0.58 9.74
C LEU A 75 23.98 0.46 9.09
N GLU A 76 25.27 0.49 9.44
CA GLU A 76 26.24 1.42 8.84
C GLU A 76 26.41 1.14 7.34
N SER A 77 26.58 -0.14 6.98
CA SER A 77 26.66 -0.54 5.57
C SER A 77 25.34 -0.30 4.82
N ALA A 78 24.21 -0.44 5.49
CA ALA A 78 22.90 -0.12 4.91
C ALA A 78 22.81 1.38 4.59
N GLU A 79 23.27 2.24 5.49
CA GLU A 79 23.31 3.69 5.27
C GLU A 79 24.22 4.06 4.09
N GLU A 80 25.43 3.48 4.03
CA GLU A 80 26.37 3.68 2.92
C GLU A 80 25.77 3.26 1.57
N THR A 81 25.16 2.08 1.52
CA THR A 81 24.49 1.59 0.30
C THR A 81 23.33 2.50 -0.10
N LEU A 82 22.56 2.99 0.88
CA LEU A 82 21.44 3.89 0.61
C LEU A 82 21.90 5.26 0.12
N LYS A 83 23.06 5.76 0.56
CA LYS A 83 23.67 6.99 0.01
C LYS A 83 24.05 6.81 -1.46
N VAL A 84 24.63 5.68 -1.83
CA VAL A 84 24.90 5.36 -3.25
C VAL A 84 23.59 5.35 -4.05
N LEU A 85 22.52 4.74 -3.51
CA LEU A 85 21.22 4.75 -4.17
C LEU A 85 20.67 6.17 -4.35
N ILE A 86 20.84 7.07 -3.37
CA ILE A 86 20.46 8.48 -3.48
C ILE A 86 21.23 9.16 -4.62
N ASP A 87 22.52 8.87 -4.79
CA ASP A 87 23.32 9.45 -5.87
C ASP A 87 22.86 8.98 -7.26
N VAL A 88 22.34 7.74 -7.37
CA VAL A 88 21.83 7.18 -8.63
C VAL A 88 20.44 7.72 -9.00
N ILE A 89 19.46 7.62 -8.08
CA ILE A 89 18.05 7.88 -8.41
C ILE A 89 17.50 9.19 -7.82
N GLY A 90 18.34 9.90 -7.07
CA GLY A 90 17.94 11.08 -6.32
C GLY A 90 17.20 10.76 -5.03
N GLU A 91 17.14 11.75 -4.14
CA GLU A 91 16.39 11.64 -2.90
C GLU A 91 14.88 11.69 -3.16
N ASN A 92 14.13 10.77 -2.57
CA ASN A 92 12.67 10.79 -2.55
C ASN A 92 12.16 10.33 -1.19
N VAL A 93 10.86 10.52 -0.95
CA VAL A 93 10.22 10.15 0.32
C VAL A 93 10.45 8.68 0.71
N SER A 94 10.46 7.73 -0.23
CA SER A 94 10.67 6.31 0.09
C SER A 94 12.08 6.05 0.62
N ILE A 95 13.10 6.71 0.04
CA ILE A 95 14.48 6.63 0.50
C ILE A 95 14.64 7.32 1.86
N LEU A 96 14.06 8.51 2.04
CA LEU A 96 14.11 9.23 3.32
C LEU A 96 13.48 8.43 4.46
N LEU A 97 12.38 7.73 4.20
CA LEU A 97 11.76 6.85 5.18
C LEU A 97 12.67 5.67 5.54
N LEU A 98 13.35 5.07 4.55
CA LEU A 98 14.29 3.98 4.80
C LEU A 98 15.50 4.47 5.61
N LEU A 99 16.02 5.65 5.29
CA LEU A 99 17.10 6.29 6.03
C LEU A 99 16.67 6.61 7.47
N GLY A 100 15.44 7.10 7.65
CA GLY A 100 14.86 7.32 8.98
C GLY A 100 14.72 6.04 9.79
N GLN A 101 14.35 4.92 9.17
CA GLN A 101 14.29 3.61 9.82
C GLN A 101 15.67 3.09 10.23
N ILE A 102 16.70 3.33 9.40
CA ILE A 102 18.09 2.99 9.74
C ILE A 102 18.52 3.79 10.97
N TYR A 103 18.32 5.11 10.98
CA TYR A 103 18.69 5.94 12.12
C TYR A 103 17.91 5.64 13.40
N ASP A 104 16.62 5.30 13.30
CA ASP A 104 15.81 4.85 14.44
C ASP A 104 16.38 3.55 15.05
N ARG A 105 16.70 2.56 14.21
CA ARG A 105 17.32 1.31 14.68
C ARG A 105 18.72 1.50 15.26
N HIS A 106 19.48 2.46 14.73
CA HIS A 106 20.81 2.82 15.22
C HIS A 106 20.76 3.74 16.46
N ASN A 107 19.58 4.22 16.84
CA ASN A 107 19.37 5.23 17.86
C ASN A 107 20.16 6.55 17.58
N ASP A 108 20.37 6.87 16.30
CA ASP A 108 20.97 8.13 15.87
C ASP A 108 19.93 9.25 15.81
N LEU A 109 19.74 9.92 16.94
CA LEU A 109 18.84 11.06 17.06
C LEU A 109 19.17 12.20 16.06
N SER A 110 20.45 12.42 15.76
CA SER A 110 20.88 13.47 14.83
C SER A 110 20.43 13.17 13.41
N GLY A 111 20.61 11.92 12.97
CA GLY A 111 20.11 11.40 11.71
C GLY A 111 18.58 11.49 11.60
N ILE A 112 17.88 11.04 12.64
CA ILE A 112 16.40 11.14 12.74
C ILE A 112 15.96 12.59 12.57
N HIS A 113 16.58 13.53 13.27
CA HIS A 113 16.24 14.96 13.20
C HIS A 113 16.44 15.54 11.79
N LYS A 114 17.50 15.15 11.10
CA LYS A 114 17.77 15.59 9.72
C LYS A 114 16.69 15.08 8.77
N VAL A 115 16.36 13.79 8.86
CA VAL A 115 15.31 13.16 8.04
C VAL A 115 13.96 13.80 8.33
N ALA A 116 13.61 13.99 9.61
CA ALA A 116 12.35 14.60 10.02
C ALA A 116 12.19 16.02 9.47
N LYS A 117 13.24 16.85 9.55
CA LYS A 117 13.23 18.21 8.97
C LYS A 117 13.01 18.19 7.46
N LYS A 118 13.71 17.31 6.74
CA LYS A 118 13.55 17.16 5.28
C LYS A 118 12.14 16.71 4.91
N LEU A 119 11.64 15.66 5.56
CA LEU A 119 10.28 15.14 5.35
C LEU A 119 9.21 16.21 5.63
N ALA A 120 9.35 16.98 6.70
CA ALA A 120 8.40 18.04 7.03
C ALA A 120 8.46 19.24 6.07
N LYS A 121 9.64 19.56 5.54
CA LYS A 121 9.83 20.70 4.64
C LYS A 121 9.44 20.40 3.20
N GLU A 122 9.85 19.24 2.69
CA GLU A 122 9.78 18.91 1.26
C GLU A 122 8.64 17.93 0.94
N TYR A 123 8.14 17.21 1.95
CA TYR A 123 7.15 16.15 1.79
C TYR A 123 5.99 16.27 2.81
N SER A 124 5.64 17.48 3.25
CA SER A 124 4.56 17.74 4.23
C SER A 124 3.20 17.13 3.82
N ASP A 125 2.93 17.12 2.51
CA ASP A 125 1.68 16.61 1.94
C ASP A 125 1.69 15.09 1.75
N ASP A 126 2.88 14.45 1.76
CA ASP A 126 2.99 12.99 1.66
C ASP A 126 2.56 12.36 2.99
N ILE A 127 1.52 11.54 2.92
CA ILE A 127 0.96 10.88 4.08
C ILE A 127 1.94 9.92 4.77
N ARG A 128 2.85 9.27 4.03
CA ARG A 128 3.85 8.36 4.62
C ARG A 128 4.85 9.16 5.42
N ALA A 129 5.29 10.31 4.89
CA ALA A 129 6.11 11.27 5.61
C ALA A 129 5.40 11.74 6.89
N ARG A 130 4.13 12.15 6.79
CA ARG A 130 3.34 12.59 7.96
C ARG A 130 3.21 11.51 9.03
N ARG A 131 2.87 10.28 8.66
CA ARG A 131 2.77 9.15 9.59
C ARG A 131 4.11 8.82 10.25
N PHE A 132 5.20 8.90 9.49
CA PHE A 132 6.52 8.68 10.05
C PHE A 132 6.90 9.80 11.04
N LEU A 133 6.59 11.06 10.74
CA LEU A 133 6.77 12.17 11.69
C LEU A 133 5.90 12.02 12.94
N GLU A 134 4.65 11.56 12.81
CA GLU A 134 3.78 11.22 13.94
C GLU A 134 4.36 10.09 14.80
N TYR A 135 4.91 9.04 14.16
CA TYR A 135 5.64 7.97 14.85
C TYR A 135 6.83 8.52 15.63
N LEU A 136 7.72 9.29 14.99
CA LEU A 136 8.89 9.88 15.65
C LEU A 136 8.49 10.80 16.82
N LYS A 137 7.38 11.55 16.68
CA LYS A 137 6.82 12.36 17.76
C LYS A 137 6.35 11.50 18.93
N SER A 138 5.66 10.39 18.66
CA SER A 138 5.19 9.46 19.69
C SER A 138 6.32 8.80 20.47
N GLN A 139 7.49 8.64 19.86
CA GLN A 139 8.70 8.13 20.49
C GLN A 139 9.49 9.21 21.26
N GLY A 140 9.02 10.47 21.26
CA GLY A 140 9.70 11.59 21.90
C GLY A 140 10.91 12.12 21.12
N TYR A 141 11.23 11.57 19.95
CA TYR A 141 12.40 11.98 19.18
C TYR A 141 12.30 13.40 18.63
N LEU A 142 11.10 13.96 18.51
CA LEU A 142 10.89 15.31 17.97
C LEU A 142 10.75 16.39 19.05
N GLU A 143 10.98 16.07 20.33
CA GLU A 143 10.94 17.06 21.41
C GLU A 143 12.02 18.14 21.21
N GLY A 144 11.62 19.41 21.33
CA GLY A 144 12.52 20.56 21.13
C GLY A 144 12.79 20.94 19.67
N LEU A 145 12.18 20.26 18.69
CA LEU A 145 12.23 20.64 17.29
C LEU A 145 10.97 21.37 16.84
N ASP A 146 11.15 22.57 16.27
CA ASP A 146 10.07 23.36 15.65
C ASP A 146 9.73 22.77 14.27
N ILE A 147 9.10 21.59 14.27
CA ILE A 147 8.57 20.96 13.07
C ILE A 147 7.07 21.32 12.98
N PRO A 148 6.63 22.01 11.90
CA PRO A 148 5.21 22.31 11.70
C PRO A 148 4.46 21.01 11.38
N VAL A 149 4.06 20.29 12.42
CA VAL A 149 3.11 19.18 12.30
C VAL A 149 1.73 19.81 12.51
N GLU A 150 0.97 19.97 11.43
CA GLU A 150 -0.44 20.39 11.55
C GLU A 150 -1.15 19.49 12.56
N LYS A 151 -1.80 20.13 13.53
CA LYS A 151 -2.57 19.44 14.56
C LYS A 151 -3.66 18.61 13.87
N SER A 152 -3.56 17.28 13.98
CA SER A 152 -4.72 16.42 13.76
C SER A 152 -5.87 16.95 14.61
N ALA A 153 -7.00 17.22 13.96
CA ALA A 153 -8.23 17.64 14.62
C ALA A 153 -8.62 16.57 15.64
N GLY A 154 -8.36 16.86 16.92
CA GLY A 154 -8.80 16.04 18.04
C GLY A 154 -10.32 16.05 18.11
N VAL A 155 -10.92 14.86 18.07
CA VAL A 155 -12.28 14.66 18.59
C VAL A 155 -12.12 14.52 20.09
N SER A 156 -12.15 15.65 20.80
CA SER A 156 -12.35 15.67 22.24
C SER A 156 -13.80 15.29 22.52
N ALA A 157 -13.98 14.14 23.17
CA ALA A 157 -15.23 13.77 23.81
C ALA A 157 -15.21 14.27 25.25
N GLU A 158 -15.92 15.36 25.53
CA GLU A 158 -16.40 15.66 26.88
C GLU A 158 -17.84 16.19 26.77
N GLY A 159 -18.75 15.54 27.49
CA GLY A 159 -20.16 15.90 27.59
C GLY A 159 -20.47 16.69 28.85
N GLU A 160 -21.50 17.54 28.72
CA GLU A 160 -22.37 18.18 29.72
C GLU A 160 -21.70 19.07 30.81
N VAL A 161 -22.21 20.25 31.17
CA VAL A 161 -23.52 20.55 31.78
C VAL A 161 -23.85 22.06 31.66
N VAL A 162 -25.16 22.36 31.63
CA VAL A 162 -25.88 23.65 31.50
C VAL A 162 -25.85 24.56 32.76
N ARG A 163 -25.89 25.91 32.58
CA ARG A 163 -26.74 26.94 33.29
C ARG A 163 -26.32 28.38 32.89
N GLU A 164 -27.19 29.18 32.27
CA GLU A 164 -27.96 30.36 32.83
C GLU A 164 -27.06 31.53 33.31
N THR A 165 -27.20 32.84 33.00
CA THR A 165 -28.33 33.76 32.66
C THR A 165 -27.80 35.13 32.16
N GLU A 166 -28.71 35.95 31.55
CA GLU A 166 -28.76 37.44 31.50
C GLU A 166 -27.66 38.20 30.68
N GLU A 167 -27.88 39.32 29.95
CA GLU A 167 -28.87 40.40 29.98
C GLU A 167 -28.82 41.20 28.64
N ALA A 168 -29.86 42.00 28.35
CA ALA A 168 -30.12 42.67 27.07
C ALA A 168 -29.52 44.09 26.92
N LYS A 169 -29.27 44.54 25.68
CA LYS A 169 -29.66 45.90 25.23
C LYS A 169 -29.70 46.09 23.71
N GLU A 170 -30.80 46.70 23.30
CA GLU A 170 -31.33 46.96 21.96
C GLU A 170 -31.12 48.44 21.59
N VAL A 171 -30.72 48.77 20.34
CA VAL A 171 -30.88 50.12 19.75
C VAL A 171 -31.34 50.00 18.29
N ARG A 172 -32.34 50.82 17.94
CA ARG A 172 -33.25 50.78 16.78
C ARG A 172 -32.71 51.49 15.51
N THR A 173 -32.93 50.86 14.34
CA THR A 173 -33.42 51.27 12.98
C THR A 173 -33.55 52.77 12.59
N PRO A 174 -33.61 53.19 11.28
CA PRO A 174 -34.27 52.51 10.14
C PRO A 174 -33.71 52.67 8.69
N LEU A 175 -34.36 51.94 7.77
CA LEU A 175 -34.20 51.74 6.32
C LEU A 175 -34.34 52.99 5.41
N PRO A 176 -33.97 52.85 4.12
CA PRO A 176 -35.02 52.82 3.08
C PRO A 176 -34.91 51.63 2.08
N THR A 177 -36.09 51.25 1.58
CA THR A 177 -36.48 50.20 0.61
C THR A 177 -36.25 50.62 -0.87
N PRO A 178 -36.80 49.91 -1.89
CA PRO A 178 -36.54 48.54 -2.35
C PRO A 178 -36.12 48.53 -3.84
N ASP A 179 -35.39 47.52 -4.32
CA ASP A 179 -35.63 46.97 -5.66
C ASP A 179 -34.97 45.60 -5.85
N SER A 180 -35.68 44.79 -6.61
CA SER A 180 -35.47 43.40 -7.01
C SER A 180 -34.04 43.02 -7.45
N GLU A 181 -33.56 41.86 -6.98
CA GLU A 181 -33.03 40.79 -7.85
C GLU A 181 -32.68 39.54 -7.03
N VAL A 182 -33.33 38.42 -7.36
CA VAL A 182 -32.92 37.08 -6.95
C VAL A 182 -31.58 36.79 -7.63
N LYS A 183 -30.47 36.82 -6.88
CA LYS A 183 -29.19 36.24 -7.32
C LYS A 183 -28.83 35.06 -6.41
N THR A 184 -29.17 33.89 -6.94
CA THR A 184 -28.68 32.57 -6.55
C THR A 184 -27.22 32.58 -6.12
N ILE A 185 -26.96 32.17 -4.87
CA ILE A 185 -25.64 31.80 -4.41
C ILE A 185 -25.17 30.61 -5.27
N PRO A 186 -24.02 30.70 -5.96
CA PRO A 186 -23.55 29.61 -6.80
C PRO A 186 -23.17 28.43 -5.90
N ARG A 187 -23.87 27.31 -6.07
CA ARG A 187 -23.34 25.99 -5.75
C ARG A 187 -22.00 25.90 -6.48
N THR A 188 -20.90 25.91 -5.73
CA THR A 188 -19.60 25.55 -6.26
C THR A 188 -19.71 24.09 -6.68
N TYR A 189 -19.98 23.89 -7.97
CA TYR A 189 -19.80 22.64 -8.65
C TYR A 189 -18.34 22.24 -8.47
N SER A 190 -18.09 21.35 -7.51
CA SER A 190 -16.91 20.50 -7.57
C SER A 190 -16.93 19.88 -8.95
N THR A 191 -15.98 20.28 -9.78
CA THR A 191 -15.77 19.70 -11.09
C THR A 191 -15.49 18.22 -10.84
N ARG A 192 -16.52 17.39 -11.03
CA ARG A 192 -16.34 15.94 -11.17
C ARG A 192 -15.32 15.77 -12.27
N LYS A 193 -14.07 15.46 -11.91
CA LYS A 193 -13.14 14.81 -12.83
C LYS A 193 -13.93 13.69 -13.49
N THR A 194 -14.11 13.78 -14.80
CA THR A 194 -14.77 12.76 -15.59
C THR A 194 -14.03 11.45 -15.31
N ARG A 195 -14.66 10.54 -14.56
CA ARG A 195 -14.15 9.17 -14.42
C ARG A 195 -14.04 8.63 -15.83
N LYS A 196 -12.82 8.37 -16.30
CA LYS A 196 -12.60 7.55 -17.50
C LYS A 196 -13.37 6.25 -17.23
N ILE A 197 -14.37 5.95 -18.03
CA ILE A 197 -15.17 4.73 -17.90
C ILE A 197 -14.18 3.58 -18.11
N ALA A 198 -13.89 2.83 -17.05
CA ALA A 198 -13.06 1.65 -17.15
C ALA A 198 -13.67 0.70 -18.22
N PRO A 199 -12.86 0.05 -19.06
CA PRO A 199 -13.40 -0.85 -20.08
C PRO A 199 -14.25 -1.93 -19.40
N ILE A 200 -15.51 -2.04 -19.85
CA ILE A 200 -16.46 -3.02 -19.34
C ILE A 200 -15.96 -4.40 -19.75
N ILE A 201 -15.59 -5.23 -18.79
CA ILE A 201 -15.20 -6.61 -19.03
C ILE A 201 -16.48 -7.43 -19.17
N PRO A 202 -16.64 -8.23 -20.25
CA PRO A 202 -17.79 -9.11 -20.43
C PRO A 202 -17.99 -10.05 -19.24
N MET A 203 -19.26 -10.37 -18.95
CA MET A 203 -19.60 -11.24 -17.82
C MET A 203 -19.01 -12.65 -17.99
N GLU A 204 -18.95 -13.15 -19.22
CA GLU A 204 -18.36 -14.46 -19.55
C GLU A 204 -16.87 -14.50 -19.16
N ASP A 205 -16.13 -13.43 -19.42
CA ASP A 205 -14.71 -13.32 -19.09
C ASP A 205 -14.49 -13.27 -17.57
N LEU A 206 -15.33 -12.52 -16.85
CA LEU A 206 -15.28 -12.48 -15.38
C LEU A 206 -15.58 -13.85 -14.76
N MET A 207 -16.57 -14.58 -15.31
CA MET A 207 -16.89 -15.94 -14.88
C MET A 207 -15.76 -16.92 -15.21
N HIS A 208 -15.11 -16.77 -16.36
CA HIS A 208 -13.95 -17.57 -16.72
C HIS A 208 -12.77 -17.30 -15.77
N ILE A 209 -12.46 -16.04 -15.47
CA ILE A 209 -11.40 -15.66 -14.53
C ILE A 209 -11.68 -16.20 -13.13
N THR A 210 -12.91 -16.07 -12.62
CA THR A 210 -13.25 -16.61 -11.29
C THR A 210 -13.16 -18.14 -11.23
N ALA A 211 -13.41 -18.84 -12.34
CA ALA A 211 -13.19 -20.28 -12.44
C ALA A 211 -11.71 -20.64 -12.44
N LEU A 212 -10.87 -19.91 -13.19
CA LEU A 212 -9.41 -20.10 -13.20
C LEU A 212 -8.81 -19.85 -11.82
N LEU A 213 -9.19 -18.76 -11.16
CA LEU A 213 -8.71 -18.43 -9.81
C LEU A 213 -9.14 -19.47 -8.77
N LYS A 214 -10.33 -20.06 -8.91
CA LYS A 214 -10.77 -21.17 -8.07
C LYS A 214 -9.95 -22.45 -8.32
N GLY A 215 -9.42 -22.63 -9.52
CA GLY A 215 -8.55 -23.76 -9.85
C GLY A 215 -7.17 -23.70 -9.21
N VAL A 216 -6.79 -22.57 -8.61
CA VAL A 216 -5.50 -22.44 -7.90
C VAL A 216 -5.52 -23.28 -6.63
N VAL A 217 -4.48 -24.07 -6.41
CA VAL A 217 -4.34 -24.94 -5.24
C VAL A 217 -4.48 -24.12 -3.97
N GLY A 218 -5.35 -24.60 -3.07
CA GLY A 218 -5.62 -23.95 -1.81
C GLY A 218 -6.68 -22.84 -1.86
N VAL A 219 -7.22 -22.49 -3.02
CA VAL A 219 -8.35 -21.56 -3.16
C VAL A 219 -9.66 -22.32 -3.14
N ASN A 220 -10.41 -22.21 -2.05
CA ASN A 220 -11.70 -22.87 -1.90
C ASN A 220 -12.80 -22.14 -2.68
N HIS A 221 -12.82 -20.82 -2.54
CA HIS A 221 -13.85 -19.96 -3.12
C HIS A 221 -13.27 -18.63 -3.58
N VAL A 222 -13.80 -18.14 -4.69
CA VAL A 222 -13.53 -16.79 -5.18
C VAL A 222 -14.83 -16.00 -5.16
N VAL A 223 -14.77 -14.80 -4.59
CA VAL A 223 -15.84 -13.80 -4.62
C VAL A 223 -15.31 -12.56 -5.32
N LEU A 224 -16.08 -12.04 -6.26
CA LEU A 224 -15.74 -10.89 -7.09
C LEU A 224 -16.77 -9.79 -6.86
N LEU A 225 -16.30 -8.56 -6.63
CA LEU A 225 -17.13 -7.36 -6.60
C LEU A 225 -16.77 -6.50 -7.82
N THR A 226 -17.77 -6.27 -8.68
CA THR A 226 -17.64 -5.46 -9.89
C THR A 226 -17.61 -3.95 -9.57
N PRO A 227 -17.23 -3.09 -10.54
CA PRO A 227 -17.23 -1.64 -10.34
C PRO A 227 -18.59 -1.07 -9.94
N ASP A 228 -19.68 -1.67 -10.44
CA ASP A 228 -21.08 -1.34 -10.10
C ASP A 228 -21.61 -2.05 -8.85
N ASP A 229 -20.71 -2.52 -7.98
CA ASP A 229 -20.99 -3.13 -6.68
C ASP A 229 -21.82 -4.45 -6.74
N ARG A 230 -21.86 -5.14 -7.89
CA ARG A 230 -22.45 -6.49 -7.98
C ARG A 230 -21.47 -7.53 -7.46
N THR A 231 -21.99 -8.51 -6.75
CA THR A 231 -21.20 -9.63 -6.23
C THR A 231 -21.41 -10.86 -7.09
N LEU A 232 -20.31 -11.42 -7.58
CA LEU A 232 -20.24 -12.68 -8.30
C LEU A 232 -19.42 -13.66 -7.46
N ALA A 233 -19.65 -14.95 -7.63
CA ALA A 233 -18.90 -15.97 -6.93
C ALA A 233 -18.62 -17.18 -7.82
N SER A 234 -17.45 -17.78 -7.60
CA SER A 234 -17.07 -19.04 -8.24
C SER A 234 -18.10 -20.15 -7.96
N LYS A 235 -18.22 -21.09 -8.92
CA LYS A 235 -19.12 -22.24 -8.81
C LYS A 235 -18.89 -23.01 -7.51
N GLY A 236 -19.95 -23.29 -6.76
CA GLY A 236 -19.88 -24.02 -5.48
C GLY A 236 -19.49 -23.17 -4.27
N CYS A 237 -19.42 -21.84 -4.39
CA CYS A 237 -19.33 -20.94 -3.24
C CYS A 237 -20.67 -20.90 -2.47
N PRO A 238 -20.69 -21.09 -1.13
CA PRO A 238 -21.90 -20.97 -0.34
C PRO A 238 -22.54 -19.58 -0.44
N ASN A 239 -23.86 -19.51 -0.61
CA ASN A 239 -24.59 -18.24 -0.82
C ASN A 239 -24.40 -17.24 0.34
N ASN A 240 -24.38 -17.73 1.57
CA ASN A 240 -24.11 -16.92 2.76
C ASN A 240 -22.69 -16.33 2.74
N MET A 241 -21.68 -17.14 2.38
CA MET A 241 -20.30 -16.71 2.26
C MET A 241 -20.13 -15.66 1.16
N ALA A 242 -20.67 -15.92 -0.03
CA ALA A 242 -20.64 -14.98 -1.16
C ALA A 242 -21.27 -13.63 -0.78
N ARG A 243 -22.43 -13.66 -0.10
CA ARG A 243 -23.12 -12.44 0.36
C ARG A 243 -22.30 -11.69 1.41
N SER A 244 -21.78 -12.38 2.42
CA SER A 244 -21.00 -11.76 3.49
C SER A 244 -19.70 -11.16 2.98
N LEU A 245 -18.95 -11.89 2.15
CA LEU A 245 -17.72 -11.40 1.54
C LEU A 245 -18.00 -10.27 0.54
N GLY A 246 -19.09 -10.34 -0.23
CA GLY A 246 -19.51 -9.24 -1.11
C GLY A 246 -19.80 -7.95 -0.35
N LEU A 247 -20.50 -8.05 0.79
CA LEU A 247 -20.74 -6.90 1.68
C LEU A 247 -19.44 -6.37 2.28
N LEU A 248 -18.56 -7.27 2.75
CA LEU A 248 -17.25 -6.91 3.29
C LEU A 248 -16.39 -6.20 2.24
N LEU A 249 -16.31 -6.73 1.02
CA LEU A 249 -15.60 -6.11 -0.10
C LEU A 249 -16.17 -4.74 -0.43
N ARG A 250 -17.50 -4.56 -0.41
CA ARG A 250 -18.13 -3.27 -0.69
C ARG A 250 -17.80 -2.25 0.41
N SER A 251 -17.89 -2.66 1.67
CA SER A 251 -17.54 -1.82 2.81
C SER A 251 -16.05 -1.43 2.77
N LEU A 252 -15.17 -2.40 2.49
CA LEU A 252 -13.73 -2.16 2.34
C LEU A 252 -13.43 -1.30 1.13
N LYS A 253 -14.04 -1.54 -0.04
CA LYS A 253 -13.90 -0.67 -1.23
C LYS A 253 -14.25 0.76 -0.89
N ARG A 254 -15.36 1.02 -0.19
CA ARG A 254 -15.74 2.38 0.22
C ARG A 254 -14.79 2.97 1.25
N ALA A 255 -14.51 2.22 2.31
CA ALA A 255 -13.63 2.68 3.38
C ALA A 255 -12.21 2.95 2.88
N LEU A 256 -11.66 2.04 2.08
CA LEU A 256 -10.34 2.15 1.47
C LEU A 256 -10.34 3.18 0.34
N TYR A 257 -11.39 3.34 -0.45
CA TYR A 257 -11.46 4.44 -1.43
C TYR A 257 -11.45 5.79 -0.72
N VAL A 258 -12.25 5.95 0.34
CA VAL A 258 -12.25 7.19 1.13
C VAL A 258 -10.89 7.36 1.79
N ALA A 259 -10.38 6.37 2.51
CA ALA A 259 -9.10 6.46 3.21
C ALA A 259 -7.92 6.66 2.26
N PHE A 260 -7.83 5.93 1.14
CA PHE A 260 -6.69 6.04 0.23
C PHE A 260 -6.76 7.30 -0.63
N ASN A 261 -7.94 7.78 -1.03
CA ASN A 261 -8.04 9.07 -1.74
C ASN A 261 -7.93 10.28 -0.80
N SER A 262 -8.52 10.22 0.39
CA SER A 262 -8.40 11.33 1.37
C SER A 262 -6.98 11.42 1.92
N LEU A 263 -6.28 10.30 2.01
CA LEU A 263 -4.90 10.22 2.49
C LEU A 263 -3.88 10.16 1.34
N ASN A 264 -4.30 10.22 0.08
CA ASN A 264 -3.44 10.17 -1.12
C ASN A 264 -2.42 9.00 -1.14
N PHE A 265 -2.79 7.82 -0.59
CA PHE A 265 -1.97 6.61 -0.57
C PHE A 265 -1.87 5.90 -1.95
N GLY A 266 -2.36 6.54 -3.00
CA GLY A 266 -2.59 5.91 -4.29
C GLY A 266 -3.76 4.93 -4.25
N ASP A 267 -3.74 3.92 -5.10
CA ASP A 267 -4.80 2.92 -5.13
C ASP A 267 -4.46 1.74 -4.22
N TRP A 268 -5.40 1.35 -3.37
CA TRP A 268 -5.30 0.06 -2.68
C TRP A 268 -5.25 -1.07 -3.72
N LYS A 269 -4.21 -1.92 -3.65
CA LYS A 269 -4.00 -3.01 -4.61
C LYS A 269 -4.33 -4.37 -4.04
N LYS A 270 -3.95 -4.67 -2.79
CA LYS A 270 -4.08 -5.99 -2.18
C LYS A 270 -4.03 -5.94 -0.66
N GLY A 271 -4.55 -6.98 -0.03
CA GLY A 271 -4.50 -7.21 1.41
C GLY A 271 -4.86 -8.64 1.74
N VAL A 272 -4.54 -9.06 2.97
CA VAL A 272 -4.86 -10.41 3.47
C VAL A 272 -5.57 -10.26 4.79
N MET A 273 -6.60 -11.07 5.00
CA MET A 273 -7.33 -11.16 6.27
C MET A 273 -7.25 -12.59 6.75
N GLU A 274 -6.68 -12.79 7.94
CA GLU A 274 -6.56 -14.10 8.55
C GLU A 274 -7.80 -14.39 9.41
N LEU A 275 -8.39 -15.55 9.16
CA LEU A 275 -9.48 -16.12 9.95
C LEU A 275 -8.95 -17.38 10.65
N LYS A 276 -9.69 -17.88 11.63
CA LYS A 276 -9.27 -19.03 12.44
C LYS A 276 -8.82 -20.24 11.61
N ASP A 277 -9.56 -20.54 10.54
CA ASP A 277 -9.36 -21.76 9.73
C ASP A 277 -9.15 -21.44 8.24
N SER A 278 -8.97 -20.17 7.87
CA SER A 278 -8.82 -19.75 6.47
C SER A 278 -8.15 -18.40 6.36
N THR A 279 -7.65 -18.06 5.18
CA THR A 279 -7.20 -16.71 4.86
C THR A 279 -8.03 -16.16 3.71
N VAL A 280 -8.32 -14.86 3.74
CA VAL A 280 -9.02 -14.17 2.66
C VAL A 280 -8.05 -13.21 2.01
N HIS A 281 -7.63 -13.56 0.80
CA HIS A 281 -6.76 -12.73 -0.02
C HIS A 281 -7.60 -11.80 -0.85
N MET A 282 -7.43 -10.50 -0.63
CA MET A 282 -8.15 -9.48 -1.34
C MET A 282 -7.24 -8.73 -2.30
N MET A 283 -7.76 -8.35 -3.46
CA MET A 283 -7.01 -7.56 -4.44
C MET A 283 -7.90 -6.81 -5.44
N VAL A 284 -7.33 -5.78 -6.08
CA VAL A 284 -8.00 -4.97 -7.12
C VAL A 284 -7.27 -5.09 -8.44
N SER A 285 -8.03 -5.30 -9.50
CA SER A 285 -7.57 -5.14 -10.87
C SER A 285 -8.67 -4.51 -11.73
N LYS A 286 -8.35 -3.45 -12.50
CA LYS A 286 -9.31 -2.70 -13.33
C LYS A 286 -10.63 -2.37 -12.60
N GLU A 287 -10.54 -1.85 -11.39
CA GLU A 287 -11.68 -1.53 -10.49
C GLU A 287 -12.52 -2.72 -10.00
N HIS A 288 -12.17 -3.95 -10.37
CA HIS A 288 -12.77 -5.18 -9.87
C HIS A 288 -12.03 -5.65 -8.63
N TRP A 289 -12.78 -6.01 -7.59
CA TRP A 289 -12.23 -6.50 -6.32
C TRP A 289 -12.43 -8.01 -6.24
N PHE A 290 -11.36 -8.74 -5.97
CA PHE A 290 -11.39 -10.19 -5.78
C PHE A 290 -11.13 -10.48 -4.30
N ALA A 291 -11.87 -11.43 -3.74
CA ALA A 291 -11.61 -12.08 -2.45
C ALA A 291 -11.49 -13.59 -2.71
N LEU A 292 -10.30 -14.12 -2.44
CA LEU A 292 -10.01 -15.54 -2.54
C LEU A 292 -9.99 -16.10 -1.12
N VAL A 293 -10.91 -17.01 -0.83
CA VAL A 293 -10.96 -17.75 0.43
C VAL A 293 -10.05 -18.95 0.28
N CYS A 294 -8.95 -18.92 1.01
CA CYS A 294 -7.89 -19.90 0.94
C CYS A 294 -7.82 -20.72 2.23
N GLU A 295 -7.28 -21.92 2.15
CA GLU A 295 -6.98 -22.70 3.35
C GLU A 295 -5.87 -22.02 4.17
N SER A 296 -5.90 -22.18 5.49
CA SER A 296 -4.93 -21.53 6.40
C SER A 296 -3.48 -22.00 6.21
N LYS A 297 -3.27 -23.14 5.53
CA LYS A 297 -1.95 -23.74 5.30
C LYS A 297 -1.35 -23.41 3.94
N VAL A 298 -2.02 -22.59 3.14
CA VAL A 298 -1.58 -22.28 1.76
C VAL A 298 -0.35 -21.39 1.80
N SER A 299 0.67 -21.76 1.02
CA SER A 299 1.84 -20.91 0.78
C SER A 299 1.41 -19.60 0.12
N LEU A 300 1.46 -18.50 0.89
CA LEU A 300 1.05 -17.17 0.43
C LEU A 300 1.89 -16.71 -0.78
N GLY A 301 3.14 -17.18 -0.89
CA GLY A 301 4.03 -16.92 -2.02
C GLY A 301 3.53 -17.57 -3.31
N ALA A 302 3.32 -18.89 -3.29
CA ALA A 302 2.84 -19.65 -4.45
C ALA A 302 1.45 -19.17 -4.91
N LEU A 303 0.55 -18.93 -3.94
CA LEU A 303 -0.77 -18.37 -4.20
C LEU A 303 -0.67 -17.00 -4.88
N ARG A 304 0.19 -16.11 -4.39
CA ARG A 304 0.38 -14.77 -4.98
C ARG A 304 0.87 -14.86 -6.42
N ILE A 305 1.80 -15.75 -6.72
CA ILE A 305 2.35 -15.94 -8.07
C ILE A 305 1.26 -16.44 -9.02
N ALA A 306 0.57 -17.52 -8.65
CA ALA A 306 -0.47 -18.12 -9.49
C ALA A 306 -1.63 -17.15 -9.76
N VAL A 307 -2.09 -16.44 -8.74
CA VAL A 307 -3.18 -15.46 -8.86
C VAL A 307 -2.76 -14.28 -9.72
N ASN A 308 -1.55 -13.75 -9.53
CA ASN A 308 -1.05 -12.64 -10.34
C ASN A 308 -0.92 -13.04 -11.81
N ALA A 309 -0.42 -14.25 -12.12
CA ALA A 309 -0.27 -14.74 -13.48
C ALA A 309 -1.63 -14.85 -14.21
N ILE A 310 -2.67 -15.33 -13.54
CA ILE A 310 -4.03 -15.40 -14.10
C ILE A 310 -4.57 -13.99 -14.37
N ILE A 311 -4.41 -13.08 -13.39
CA ILE A 311 -4.92 -11.71 -13.50
C ILE A 311 -4.20 -10.93 -14.59
N SER A 312 -2.88 -10.93 -14.65
CA SER A 312 -2.13 -10.17 -15.66
C SER A 312 -2.40 -10.68 -17.08
N ARG A 313 -2.57 -12.00 -17.27
CA ARG A 313 -2.88 -12.61 -18.57
C ARG A 313 -4.29 -12.31 -19.06
N HIS A 314 -5.29 -12.39 -18.19
CA HIS A 314 -6.70 -12.29 -18.61
C HIS A 314 -7.29 -10.89 -18.42
N LEU A 315 -6.69 -10.06 -17.57
CA LEU A 315 -7.14 -8.70 -17.32
C LEU A 315 -6.25 -7.64 -17.97
N LYS A 316 -5.28 -7.99 -18.84
CA LYS A 316 -4.35 -7.12 -19.60
C LYS A 316 -4.01 -5.80 -18.88
N LEU A 317 -2.89 -5.79 -18.14
CA LEU A 317 -2.26 -4.58 -17.63
C LEU A 317 -1.99 -3.57 -18.76
#